data_AF-A0A3M7PBU9-F1
#
_entry.id   AF-A0A3M7PBU9-F1
#
_cell.length_a   1.000
_cell.length_b   1.000
_cell.length_c   1.000
_cell.angle_alpha   90.00
_cell.angle_beta   90.00
_cell.angle_gamma   90.00
#
_symmetry.space_group_name_H-M   'P 1'
#
loop_
_entity.id
_entity.type
_entity.pdbx_description
1 polymer ?
#
loop_
_entity_poly.entity_id
_entity_poly.type
_entity_poly.pdbx_seq_one_letter_code
_entity_poly.pdbx_strand_id
1 'polypeptide(L)'
;MSVSTEEDVMRIKKRLEKMMKSNDIDVKVSMDMLNTLKKLQIDFQILKATGIGVVLNNLRKSCNSEELGSLAKNLLKNWKKLVAVETAPADNSPNSNSNDSPTQSSRSPSTPSTTNGNGL
;
A
#
# COMPACT_ATOMS: atom_id res chain seq x y z
N MET A 1 -3.60 18.35 -28.27
CA MET A 1 -3.13 16.96 -28.14
C MET A 1 -3.43 16.53 -26.71
N SER A 2 -4.47 15.72 -26.52
CA SER A 2 -4.79 15.19 -25.20
C SER A 2 -3.71 14.16 -24.87
N VAL A 3 -2.83 14.50 -23.93
CA VAL A 3 -1.81 13.57 -23.44
C VAL A 3 -2.56 12.48 -22.68
N SER A 4 -2.56 11.26 -23.20
CA SER A 4 -3.25 10.14 -22.57
C SER A 4 -2.45 9.71 -21.35
N THR A 5 -3.07 9.74 -20.17
CA THR A 5 -2.44 9.34 -18.90
C THR A 5 -1.78 7.96 -18.98
N GLU A 6 -2.38 7.03 -19.73
CA GLU A 6 -1.81 5.71 -20.01
C GLU A 6 -0.44 5.77 -20.69
N GLU A 7 -0.26 6.65 -21.69
CA GLU A 7 1.01 6.78 -22.41
C GLU A 7 2.12 7.28 -21.49
N ASP A 8 1.82 8.26 -20.63
CA ASP A 8 2.79 8.77 -19.66
C ASP A 8 3.19 7.70 -18.65
N VAL A 9 2.21 6.94 -18.13
CA VAL A 9 2.49 5.81 -17.24
C VAL A 9 3.35 4.76 -17.94
N MET A 10 3.08 4.44 -19.21
CA MET A 10 3.87 3.49 -19.98
C MET A 10 5.29 3.99 -20.26
N ARG A 11 5.47 5.28 -20.53
CA ARG A 11 6.81 5.91 -20.68
C ARG A 11 7.61 5.83 -19.39
N ILE A 12 6.99 6.18 -18.25
CA ILE A 12 7.63 6.11 -16.94
C ILE A 12 8.01 4.67 -16.59
N LYS A 13 7.09 3.71 -16.78
CA LYS A 13 7.34 2.28 -16.61
C LYS A 13 8.59 1.84 -17.34
N LYS A 14 8.65 2.12 -18.65
CA LYS A 14 9.75 1.67 -19.52
C LYS A 14 11.08 2.27 -19.10
N ARG A 15 11.07 3.52 -18.60
CA ARG A 15 12.27 4.19 -18.09
C ARG A 15 12.76 3.57 -16.78
N LEU A 16 11.85 3.25 -15.86
CA LEU A 16 12.17 2.54 -14.61
C LEU A 16 12.70 1.13 -14.88
N GLU A 17 12.05 0.36 -15.76
CA GLU A 17 12.52 -0.98 -16.16
C GLU A 17 13.93 -0.95 -16.74
N LYS A 18 14.23 0.07 -17.57
CA LYS A 18 15.57 0.24 -18.15
C LYS A 18 16.62 0.49 -17.08
N MET A 19 16.36 1.39 -16.12
CA MET A 19 17.29 1.68 -15.01
C MET A 19 17.54 0.44 -14.16
N MET A 20 16.48 -0.30 -13.84
CA MET A 20 16.58 -1.52 -13.05
C MET A 20 17.35 -2.63 -13.79
N LYS A 21 17.15 -2.77 -15.10
CA LYS A 21 17.87 -3.75 -15.92
C LYS A 21 19.37 -3.44 -15.99
N SER A 22 19.74 -2.17 -15.98
CA SER A 22 21.13 -1.73 -15.91
C SER A 22 21.69 -1.71 -14.48
N ASN A 23 20.87 -2.02 -13.48
CA ASN A 23 21.18 -1.90 -12.05
C ASN A 23 21.69 -0.50 -11.64
N ASP A 24 21.33 0.52 -12.41
CA ASP A 24 21.74 1.92 -12.26
C ASP A 24 20.51 2.75 -11.91
N ILE A 25 20.04 2.58 -10.67
CA ILE A 25 18.83 3.23 -10.18
C ILE A 25 19.21 4.57 -9.58
N ASP A 26 19.06 5.62 -10.39
CA ASP A 26 19.21 6.98 -9.92
C ASP A 26 18.03 7.35 -8.99
N VAL A 27 18.36 7.69 -7.74
CA VAL A 27 17.39 8.03 -6.71
C VAL A 27 16.54 9.23 -7.11
N LYS A 28 17.18 10.29 -7.62
CA LYS A 28 16.52 11.55 -7.98
C LYS A 28 15.57 11.33 -9.15
N VAL A 29 16.04 10.64 -10.20
CA VAL A 29 15.22 10.37 -11.38
C VAL A 29 14.06 9.44 -11.03
N SER A 30 14.30 8.38 -10.26
CA SER A 30 13.25 7.47 -9.82
C SER A 30 12.21 8.17 -8.94
N MET A 31 12.64 9.10 -8.08
CA MET A 31 11.75 9.86 -7.21
C MET A 31 10.85 10.80 -8.03
N ASP A 32 11.39 11.43 -9.07
CA ASP A 32 10.63 12.26 -10.01
C ASP A 32 9.60 11.43 -10.80
N MET A 33 10.00 10.25 -11.28
CA MET A 33 9.11 9.30 -11.96
C MET A 33 7.93 8.88 -11.05
N LEU A 34 8.21 8.54 -9.79
CA LEU A 34 7.15 8.15 -8.85
C LEU A 34 6.25 9.33 -8.45
N ASN A 35 6.80 10.54 -8.30
CA ASN A 35 6.00 11.74 -8.07
C ASN A 35 5.08 12.05 -9.24
N THR A 36 5.55 11.82 -10.46
CA THR A 36 4.72 11.95 -11.67
C THR A 36 3.58 10.94 -11.64
N LEU A 37 3.87 9.66 -11.36
CA LEU A 37 2.84 8.62 -11.19
C LEU A 37 1.81 8.96 -10.10
N LYS A 38 2.22 9.67 -9.03
CA LYS A 38 1.32 10.12 -7.96
C LYS A 38 0.39 11.26 -8.41
N LYS A 39 0.86 12.15 -9.30
CA LYS A 39 0.08 13.29 -9.82
C LYS A 39 -0.89 12.86 -10.91
N LEU A 40 -0.54 11.82 -11.65
CA LEU A 40 -1.40 11.22 -12.66
C LEU A 40 -2.55 10.46 -11.97
N GLN A 41 -3.78 10.67 -12.46
CA GLN A 41 -4.92 9.87 -12.01
C GLN A 41 -4.84 8.48 -12.65
N ILE A 42 -4.23 7.54 -11.94
CA ILE A 42 -4.10 6.15 -12.39
C ILE A 42 -5.31 5.37 -11.87
N ASP A 43 -6.18 4.97 -12.80
CA ASP A 43 -7.30 4.07 -12.53
C ASP A 43 -6.90 2.60 -12.66
N PHE A 44 -7.80 1.71 -12.21
CA PHE A 44 -7.63 0.27 -12.34
C PHE A 44 -7.38 -0.18 -13.79
N GLN A 45 -8.07 0.43 -14.76
CA GLN A 45 -7.88 0.11 -16.19
C GLN A 45 -6.44 0.41 -16.64
N ILE A 46 -5.90 1.57 -16.30
CA ILE A 46 -4.52 1.97 -16.64
C ILE A 46 -3.52 1.08 -15.91
N LEU A 47 -3.77 0.77 -14.63
CA LEU A 47 -2.92 -0.11 -13.84
C LEU A 47 -2.80 -1.51 -14.48
N LYS A 48 -3.93 -2.06 -14.95
CA LYS A 48 -4.02 -3.37 -15.61
C LYS A 48 -3.39 -3.33 -17.01
N ALA A 49 -3.66 -2.29 -17.79
CA ALA A 49 -3.15 -2.11 -19.15
C ALA A 49 -1.62 -1.93 -19.16
N THR A 50 -1.10 -1.10 -18.26
CA THR A 50 0.34 -0.79 -18.22
C THR A 50 1.14 -1.84 -17.45
N GLY A 51 0.56 -2.50 -16.44
CA GLY A 51 1.26 -3.45 -15.58
C GLY A 51 2.36 -2.80 -14.72
N ILE A 52 2.27 -1.48 -14.47
CA ILE A 52 3.27 -0.73 -13.69
C ILE A 52 3.45 -1.28 -12.27
N GLY A 53 2.42 -1.92 -11.69
CA GLY A 53 2.49 -2.48 -10.34
C GLY A 53 3.61 -3.52 -10.14
N VAL A 54 3.88 -4.36 -11.16
CA VAL A 54 4.96 -5.37 -11.10
C VAL A 54 6.33 -4.69 -11.13
N VAL A 55 6.49 -3.71 -12.02
CA VAL A 55 7.72 -2.92 -12.14
C VAL A 55 8.00 -2.17 -10.85
N LEU A 56 7.00 -1.54 -10.23
CA LEU A 56 7.16 -0.84 -8.97
C LEU A 56 7.54 -1.78 -7.81
N ASN A 57 6.98 -2.99 -7.78
CA ASN A 57 7.34 -4.00 -6.78
C ASN A 57 8.81 -4.41 -6.92
N ASN A 58 9.27 -4.60 -8.15
CA ASN A 58 10.67 -4.92 -8.42
C ASN A 58 11.57 -3.71 -8.11
N LEU A 59 11.16 -2.49 -8.47
CA LEU A 59 11.88 -1.26 -8.19
C LEU A 59 12.11 -1.12 -6.67
N ARG A 60 11.08 -1.36 -5.86
CA ARG A 60 11.17 -1.35 -4.40
C ARG A 60 12.22 -2.35 -3.87
N LYS A 61 12.37 -3.51 -4.50
CA LYS A 61 13.33 -4.54 -4.08
C LYS A 61 14.75 -4.21 -4.53
N SER A 62 14.89 -3.54 -5.68
CA SER A 62 16.19 -3.19 -6.25
C SER A 62 16.74 -1.87 -5.70
N CYS A 63 15.89 -0.96 -5.21
CA CYS A 63 16.36 0.30 -4.63
C CYS A 63 16.85 0.11 -3.18
N ASN A 64 18.01 0.69 -2.84
CA ASN A 64 18.56 0.71 -1.47
C ASN A 64 18.16 1.96 -0.66
N SER A 65 17.45 2.90 -1.28
CA SER A 65 17.01 4.14 -0.62
C SER A 65 15.68 3.94 0.10
N GLU A 66 15.65 4.27 1.38
CA GLU A 66 14.46 4.18 2.23
C GLU A 66 13.34 5.12 1.75
N GLU A 67 13.70 6.32 1.29
CA GLU A 67 12.74 7.32 0.78
C GLU A 67 12.04 6.82 -0.49
N LEU A 68 12.81 6.28 -1.45
CA LEU A 68 12.27 5.66 -2.65
C LEU A 68 11.38 4.47 -2.32
N GLY A 69 11.87 3.57 -1.46
CA GLY A 69 11.15 2.37 -1.05
C GLY A 69 9.82 2.69 -0.38
N SER A 70 9.79 3.73 0.46
CA SER A 70 8.59 4.22 1.14
C SER A 70 7.57 4.79 0.18
N LEU A 71 8.00 5.62 -0.78
CA LEU A 71 7.12 6.25 -1.74
C LEU A 71 6.55 5.22 -2.74
N ALA A 72 7.37 4.29 -3.24
CA ALA A 72 6.91 3.17 -4.06
C ALA A 72 5.92 2.27 -3.30
N LYS A 73 6.18 1.97 -2.02
CA LYS A 73 5.25 1.21 -1.17
C LYS A 73 3.91 1.92 -1.01
N ASN A 74 3.90 3.24 -0.86
CA ASN A 74 2.68 4.01 -0.72
C ASN A 74 1.83 4.00 -2.00
N LEU A 75 2.45 4.16 -3.18
CA LEU A 75 1.79 4.01 -4.47
C LEU A 75 1.17 2.62 -4.62
N LEU A 76 1.92 1.56 -4.29
CA LEU A 76 1.42 0.19 -4.37
C LEU A 76 0.21 -0.06 -3.45
N LYS A 77 0.16 0.56 -2.26
CA LYS A 77 -1.01 0.49 -1.37
C LYS A 77 -2.23 1.15 -1.99
N ASN A 78 -2.08 2.37 -2.51
CA ASN A 78 -3.19 3.10 -3.15
C ASN A 78 -3.74 2.31 -4.34
N TRP A 79 -2.86 1.76 -5.18
CA TRP A 79 -3.27 0.97 -6.33
C TRP A 79 -3.90 -0.38 -5.95
N LYS A 80 -3.40 -1.07 -4.93
CA LYS A 80 -4.05 -2.30 -4.41
C LYS A 80 -5.46 -2.01 -3.91
N LYS A 81 -5.70 -0.86 -3.30
CA LYS A 81 -7.03 -0.45 -2.85
C LYS A 81 -7.98 -0.26 -4.04
N LEU A 82 -7.51 0.33 -5.15
CA LEU A 82 -8.31 0.45 -6.38
C LEU A 82 -8.72 -0.92 -6.93
N VAL A 83 -7.81 -1.89 -6.93
CA VAL A 83 -8.11 -3.27 -7.33
C VAL A 83 -9.14 -3.91 -6.39
N ALA A 84 -8.93 -3.77 -5.07
CA ALA A 84 -9.79 -4.39 -4.06
C ALA A 84 -11.23 -3.85 -4.10
N VAL A 85 -11.41 -2.55 -4.34
CA VAL A 85 -12.73 -1.91 -4.46
C VAL A 85 -13.49 -2.42 -5.69
N GLU A 86 -12.81 -2.67 -6.81
CA GLU A 86 -13.44 -3.22 -8.02
C GLU A 86 -13.80 -4.71 -7.87
N THR A 87 -13.02 -5.47 -7.08
CA THR A 87 -13.18 -6.93 -6.95
C THR A 87 -14.02 -7.38 -5.75
N ALA A 88 -14.38 -6.49 -4.83
CA ALA A 88 -15.18 -6.83 -3.66
C ALA A 88 -16.63 -6.35 -3.84
N PRO A 89 -17.66 -7.21 -3.65
CA PRO A 89 -18.97 -6.70 -3.29
C PRO A 89 -18.84 -5.99 -1.93
N ALA A 90 -19.45 -4.83 -1.79
CA ALA A 90 -19.30 -3.93 -0.66
C ALA A 90 -19.45 -4.63 0.71
N ASP A 91 -18.34 -4.84 1.43
CA ASP A 91 -18.38 -4.95 2.90
C ASP A 91 -17.06 -4.44 3.54
N ASN A 92 -17.11 -3.16 3.87
CA ASN A 92 -16.58 -2.49 5.07
C ASN A 92 -15.40 -3.12 5.85
N SER A 93 -14.21 -2.51 5.79
CA SER A 93 -13.39 -2.28 7.01
C SER A 93 -12.23 -1.30 6.78
N PRO A 94 -12.19 -0.13 7.45
CA PRO A 94 -10.99 0.69 7.48
C PRO A 94 -10.04 0.14 8.55
N ASN A 95 -8.84 -0.25 8.11
CA ASN A 95 -7.71 -0.63 8.95
C ASN A 95 -7.28 0.56 9.83
N SER A 96 -7.86 0.67 11.02
CA SER A 96 -7.41 1.58 12.07
C SER A 96 -6.00 1.23 12.51
N ASN A 97 -5.08 2.11 12.15
CA ASN A 97 -3.73 2.15 12.66
C ASN A 97 -3.78 2.73 14.09
N SER A 98 -3.97 1.86 15.08
CA SER A 98 -3.93 2.24 16.50
C SER A 98 -2.90 1.36 17.22
N ASN A 99 -1.62 1.68 17.03
CA ASN A 99 -0.59 1.34 17.99
C ASN A 99 -0.65 2.39 19.11
N ASP A 100 -1.45 2.16 20.14
CA ASP A 100 -1.19 2.70 21.48
C ASP A 100 -2.02 1.94 22.53
N SER A 101 -1.35 1.06 23.28
CA SER A 101 -1.76 0.58 24.61
C SER A 101 -0.61 -0.27 25.16
N PRO A 102 -0.16 0.00 26.40
CA PRO A 102 -0.75 -0.73 27.51
C PRO A 102 -1.06 0.20 28.69
N THR A 103 -2.33 0.55 28.88
CA THR A 103 -2.81 1.07 30.16
C THR A 103 -3.16 -0.11 31.06
N GLN A 104 -2.20 -0.45 31.92
CA GLN A 104 -2.35 -1.39 33.01
C GLN A 104 -3.22 -0.72 34.11
N SER A 105 -4.50 -1.09 34.20
CA SER A 105 -5.38 -0.67 35.29
C SER A 105 -6.13 -1.86 35.89
N SER A 106 -5.58 -2.31 37.02
CA SER A 106 -6.30 -2.63 38.27
C SER A 106 -7.76 -3.10 38.18
N ARG A 107 -8.00 -4.35 38.60
CA ARG A 107 -9.20 -4.65 39.39
C ARG A 107 -9.02 -5.88 40.27
N SER A 108 -9.10 -5.60 41.57
CA SER A 108 -9.15 -6.54 42.70
C SER A 108 -10.29 -7.55 42.57
N PRO A 109 -10.12 -8.80 43.06
CA PRO A 109 -11.25 -9.68 43.31
C PRO A 109 -11.80 -9.43 44.72
N SER A 110 -12.95 -8.81 44.81
CA SER A 110 -13.78 -8.82 46.03
C SER A 110 -14.73 -10.01 45.94
N THR A 111 -14.68 -10.89 46.94
CA THR A 111 -15.72 -11.89 47.23
C THR A 111 -17.04 -11.18 47.60
N PRO A 112 -18.19 -11.84 47.44
CA PRO A 112 -18.81 -12.45 48.62
C PRO A 112 -19.53 -13.80 48.37
N SER A 113 -19.87 -14.43 49.49
CA SER A 113 -20.30 -15.80 49.72
C SER A 113 -21.76 -16.16 49.36
N THR A 114 -22.00 -17.49 49.33
CA THR A 114 -23.21 -18.22 49.79
C THR A 114 -24.48 -18.19 48.93
N THR A 115 -24.90 -19.36 48.41
CA THR A 115 -26.06 -20.14 48.93
C THR A 115 -26.61 -21.22 47.96
N ASN A 116 -26.78 -22.44 48.48
CA ASN A 116 -27.79 -23.48 48.22
C ASN A 116 -28.09 -24.08 46.82
N GLY A 117 -28.15 -25.43 46.77
CA GLY A 117 -29.24 -26.17 46.11
C GLY A 117 -28.92 -27.45 45.30
N ASN A 118 -28.88 -28.60 45.99
CA ASN A 118 -29.29 -29.98 45.62
C ASN A 118 -29.34 -30.50 44.16
N GLY A 119 -28.91 -31.76 43.98
CA GLY A 119 -29.62 -32.69 43.08
C GLY A 119 -28.83 -33.89 42.52
N LEU A 120 -29.04 -35.06 43.16
CA LEU A 120 -28.77 -36.45 42.75
C LEU A 120 -27.34 -37.01 42.89
#